data_AF-A0A529R717-F1
#
_entry.id   AF-A0A529R717-F1
#
_cell.length_a   1.000
_cell.length_b   1.000
_cell.length_c   1.000
_cell.angle_alpha   90.00
_cell.angle_beta   90.00
_cell.angle_gamma   90.00
#
_symmetry.space_group_name_H-M   'P 1'
#
loop_
_entity.id
_entity.type
_entity.pdbx_description
1 polymer ?
#
loop_
_entity_poly.entity_id
_entity_poly.type
_entity_poly.pdbx_seq_one_letter_code
_entity_poly.pdbx_strand_id
1 'polypeptide(L)'
;YEERARELAEDMVEEEAEAAGGAEALFTDAAANEAAEAKKLAATRRQQSLLQGYTGNECSECHNFTMVRNGTCEKCDTCGSTSGCS
;
A
#
# COMPACT_ATOMS: atom_id res chain seq x y z
N TYR A 1 -0.49 43.01 16.56
CA TYR A 1 0.71 42.32 16.05
C TYR A 1 1.15 41.22 17.00
N GLU A 2 1.22 41.48 18.32
CA GLU A 2 1.59 40.46 19.32
C GLU A 2 0.52 39.37 19.52
N GLU A 3 -0.77 39.70 19.49
CA GLU A 3 -1.86 38.71 19.61
C GLU A 3 -1.88 37.72 18.43
N ARG A 4 -1.74 38.21 17.19
CA ARG A 4 -1.62 37.36 15.99
C ARG A 4 -0.38 36.46 16.01
N ALA A 5 0.72 36.91 16.62
CA ALA A 5 1.92 36.09 16.75
C ALA A 5 1.74 34.99 17.80
N ARG A 6 0.91 35.22 18.81
CA ARG A 6 0.55 34.24 19.83
C ARG A 6 -0.45 33.21 19.31
N GLU A 7 -1.49 33.64 18.59
CA GLU A 7 -2.45 32.75 17.92
C GLU A 7 -1.74 31.80 16.96
N LEU A 8 -0.82 32.32 16.12
CA LEU A 8 -0.07 31.50 15.17
C LEU A 8 0.86 30.50 15.87
N ALA A 9 1.37 30.83 17.06
CA ALA A 9 2.18 29.91 17.86
C ALA A 9 1.32 28.82 18.51
N GLU A 10 0.08 29.13 18.90
CA GLU A 10 -0.88 28.17 19.46
C GLU A 10 -1.37 27.20 18.35
N ASP A 11 -1.68 27.71 17.15
CA ASP A 11 -2.06 26.91 15.98
C ASP A 11 -0.93 25.95 15.54
N MET A 12 0.32 26.42 15.55
CA MET A 12 1.48 25.59 15.23
C MET A 12 1.68 24.44 16.22
N VAL A 13 1.44 24.69 17.51
CA VAL A 13 1.54 23.66 18.55
C VAL A 13 0.44 22.61 18.40
N GLU A 14 -0.77 23.01 17.99
CA GLU A 14 -1.86 22.07 17.68
C GLU A 14 -1.55 21.22 16.44
N GLU A 15 -1.06 21.81 15.34
CA GLU A 15 -0.65 21.05 14.15
C GLU A 15 0.50 20.06 14.43
N GLU A 16 1.48 20.45 15.26
CA GLU A 16 2.59 19.56 15.66
C GLU A 16 2.11 18.40 16.54
N ALA A 17 1.13 18.63 17.42
CA ALA A 17 0.55 17.61 18.27
C ALA A 17 -0.27 16.59 17.45
N GLU A 18 -1.03 17.05 16.45
CA GLU A 18 -1.77 16.17 15.53
C GLU A 18 -0.82 15.36 14.63
N ALA A 19 0.28 15.98 14.16
CA ALA A 19 1.31 15.30 13.38
C ALA A 19 2.07 14.24 14.22
N ALA A 20 2.36 14.55 15.49
CA ALA A 20 3.03 13.62 16.40
C ALA A 20 2.17 12.38 16.70
N GLY A 21 0.86 12.55 16.94
CA GLY A 21 -0.06 11.44 17.20
C GLY A 21 -0.19 10.45 16.04
N GLY A 22 -0.14 10.95 14.79
CA GLY A 22 -0.16 10.10 13.60
C GLY A 22 1.18 9.42 13.29
N ALA A 23 2.30 10.12 13.52
CA ALA A 23 3.63 9.59 13.29
C ALA A 23 3.98 8.47 14.28
N GLU A 24 3.68 8.64 15.57
CA GLU A 24 3.97 7.64 16.61
C GLU A 24 3.30 6.29 16.29
N ALA A 25 2.09 6.31 15.73
CA ALA A 25 1.32 5.11 15.38
C ALA A 25 2.01 4.25 14.30
N LEU A 26 2.71 4.88 13.35
CA LEU A 26 3.38 4.20 12.23
C LEU A 26 4.65 3.45 12.65
N PHE A 27 5.25 3.80 13.78
CA PHE A 27 6.51 3.23 14.26
C PHE A 27 6.35 2.28 15.46
N THR A 28 5.12 1.80 15.69
CA THR A 28 4.83 0.86 16.78
C THR A 28 5.10 -0.61 16.40
N ASP A 29 5.37 -1.45 17.40
CA ASP A 29 5.44 -2.91 17.23
C ASP A 29 4.12 -3.49 16.70
N ALA A 30 2.97 -2.88 17.06
CA ALA A 30 1.66 -3.27 16.54
C ALA A 30 1.58 -3.07 15.03
N ALA A 31 1.96 -1.88 14.53
CA ALA A 31 2.00 -1.59 13.10
C ALA A 31 2.96 -2.54 12.34
N ALA A 32 4.10 -2.87 12.93
CA ALA A 32 5.04 -3.84 12.34
C ALA A 32 4.42 -5.25 12.23
N ASN A 33 3.69 -5.70 13.25
CA ASN A 33 3.01 -7.00 13.24
C ASN A 33 1.88 -7.05 12.21
N GLU A 34 1.06 -6.00 12.12
CA GLU A 34 0.00 -5.90 11.11
C GLU A 34 0.56 -5.93 9.68
N ALA A 35 1.65 -5.21 9.43
CA ALA A 35 2.34 -5.25 8.14
C ALA A 35 2.91 -6.64 7.84
N ALA A 36 3.42 -7.36 8.84
CA ALA A 36 3.90 -8.72 8.68
C ALA A 36 2.76 -9.69 8.33
N GLU A 37 1.61 -9.59 9.00
CA GLU A 37 0.43 -10.41 8.69
C GLU A 37 -0.13 -10.11 7.30
N ALA A 38 -0.23 -8.84 6.91
CA ALA A 38 -0.64 -8.44 5.56
C ALA A 38 0.31 -9.02 4.48
N LYS A 39 1.62 -8.99 4.72
CA LYS A 39 2.61 -9.60 3.82
C LYS A 39 2.45 -11.11 3.71
N LYS A 40 2.18 -11.82 4.82
CA LYS A 40 1.91 -13.27 4.79
C LYS A 40 0.66 -13.61 3.98
N LEU A 41 -0.40 -12.82 4.12
CA LEU A 41 -1.64 -12.98 3.36
C LEU A 41 -1.39 -12.77 1.85
N ALA A 42 -0.66 -11.71 1.49
CA ALA A 42 -0.29 -11.42 0.11
C ALA A 42 0.60 -12.53 -0.49
N ALA A 43 1.58 -13.02 0.27
CA ALA A 43 2.42 -14.15 -0.14
C ALA A 43 1.60 -15.42 -0.38
N THR A 44 0.62 -15.71 0.49
CA THR A 44 -0.29 -16.85 0.34
C THR A 44 -1.14 -16.74 -0.92
N ARG A 45 -1.72 -15.56 -1.20
CA ARG A 45 -2.48 -15.29 -2.43
C ARG A 45 -1.61 -15.46 -3.67
N ARG A 46 -0.40 -14.91 -3.67
CA ARG A 46 0.57 -15.08 -4.75
C ARG A 46 0.90 -16.55 -5.00
N GLN A 47 1.16 -17.32 -3.94
CA GLN A 47 1.42 -18.76 -4.04
C GLN A 47 0.22 -19.50 -4.65
N GLN A 48 -1.01 -19.20 -4.23
CA GLN A 48 -2.22 -19.78 -4.80
C GLN A 48 -2.35 -19.46 -6.30
N SER A 49 -2.09 -18.22 -6.72
CA SER A 49 -2.12 -17.84 -8.13
C SER A 49 -1.06 -18.58 -8.95
N LEU A 50 0.16 -18.74 -8.44
CA LEU A 50 1.21 -19.53 -9.09
C LEU A 50 0.79 -20.99 -9.28
N LEU A 51 0.19 -21.60 -8.26
CA LEU A 51 -0.33 -22.97 -8.33
C LEU A 51 -1.45 -23.14 -9.37
N GLN A 52 -2.22 -22.07 -9.61
CA GLN A 52 -3.26 -22.03 -10.64
C GLN A 52 -2.73 -21.76 -12.05
N GLY A 53 -1.42 -21.54 -12.21
CA GLY A 53 -0.79 -21.28 -13.51
C GLY A 53 -0.72 -19.80 -13.92
N TYR A 54 -1.04 -18.87 -13.01
CA TYR A 54 -0.79 -17.45 -13.21
C TYR A 54 0.71 -17.13 -13.03
N THR A 55 1.15 -15.97 -13.52
CA THR A 55 2.57 -15.54 -13.41
C THR A 55 2.98 -15.19 -11.98
N GLY A 56 2.01 -14.93 -11.10
CA GLY A 56 2.25 -14.47 -9.73
C GLY A 56 2.77 -13.03 -9.63
N ASN A 57 2.65 -12.26 -10.72
CA ASN A 57 2.87 -10.82 -10.71
C ASN A 57 1.65 -10.10 -10.15
N GLU A 58 1.91 -9.03 -9.41
CA GLU A 58 0.87 -8.16 -8.89
C GLU A 58 0.40 -7.20 -10.00
N CYS A 59 -0.91 -7.09 -10.17
CA CYS A 59 -1.52 -6.06 -11.00
C CYS A 59 -1.40 -4.68 -10.31
N SER A 60 -0.84 -3.68 -11.00
CA SER A 60 -0.70 -2.31 -10.48
C SER A 60 -2.04 -1.59 -10.27
N GLU A 61 -3.10 -2.02 -10.97
CA GLU A 61 -4.40 -1.34 -10.93
C GLU A 61 -5.31 -1.88 -9.81
N CYS A 62 -5.28 -3.19 -9.57
CA CYS A 62 -6.20 -3.84 -8.64
C CYS A 62 -5.53 -4.71 -7.57
N HIS A 63 -4.19 -4.77 -7.55
CA HIS A 63 -3.39 -5.50 -6.56
C HIS A 63 -3.73 -7.00 -6.44
N ASN A 64 -4.27 -7.60 -7.50
CA ASN A 64 -4.49 -9.04 -7.58
C ASN A 64 -3.32 -9.74 -8.28
N PHE A 65 -3.11 -11.03 -7.98
CA PHE A 65 -2.01 -11.86 -8.47
C PHE A 65 -2.39 -12.75 -9.66
N THR A 66 -3.60 -12.58 -10.19
CA THR A 66 -4.15 -13.37 -11.32
C THR A 66 -3.72 -12.81 -12.67
N MET A 67 -2.41 -12.57 -12.84
CA MET A 67 -1.84 -12.11 -14.10
C MET A 67 -1.51 -13.31 -14.99
N VAL A 68 -1.96 -13.31 -16.24
CA VAL A 68 -1.68 -14.34 -17.24
C VAL A 68 -0.76 -13.79 -18.32
N ARG A 69 0.19 -14.60 -18.80
CA ARG A 69 1.07 -14.22 -19.90
C ARG A 69 0.37 -14.47 -21.24
N ASN A 70 0.18 -13.42 -22.03
CA ASN A 70 -0.39 -13.47 -23.38
C ASN A 70 0.64 -12.93 -24.39
N GLY A 71 1.56 -13.79 -24.82
CA GLY A 71 2.69 -13.39 -25.67
C GLY A 71 3.75 -12.61 -24.89
N THR A 72 4.10 -11.41 -25.37
CA THR A 72 4.98 -10.47 -24.66
C THR A 72 4.25 -9.73 -23.54
N CYS A 73 2.92 -9.59 -23.66
CA CYS A 73 2.09 -8.92 -22.68
C CYS A 73 1.74 -9.80 -21.48
N GLU A 74 1.42 -9.16 -20.35
CA GLU A 74 0.71 -9.77 -19.24
C GLU A 74 -0.67 -9.12 -19.10
N LYS A 75 -1.69 -9.92 -18.81
CA LYS A 75 -3.07 -9.47 -18.65
C LYS A 75 -3.58 -9.84 -17.25
N CYS A 76 -4.25 -8.91 -16.58
CA CYS A 76 -4.97 -9.20 -15.35
C CYS A 76 -6.35 -9.78 -15.68
N ASP A 77 -6.65 -10.98 -15.20
CA ASP A 77 -7.99 -11.56 -15.39
C ASP A 77 -9.04 -10.97 -14.44
N THR A 78 -8.63 -10.22 -13.41
CA THR A 78 -9.55 -9.57 -12.47
C THR A 78 -10.10 -8.24 -13.02
N CYS A 79 -9.24 -7.32 -13.45
CA CYS A 79 -9.64 -6.00 -13.93
C CYS A 79 -9.44 -5.78 -15.43
N GLY A 80 -8.80 -6.71 -16.14
CA GLY A 80 -8.53 -6.61 -17.58
C GLY A 80 -7.33 -5.77 -17.97
N SER A 81 -6.60 -5.16 -17.03
CA SER A 81 -5.41 -4.34 -17.32
C SER A 81 -4.32 -5.17 -18.02
N THR A 82 -3.59 -4.57 -18.95
CA THR A 82 -2.46 -5.22 -19.63
C THR A 82 -1.15 -4.46 -19.39
N SER A 83 -0.05 -5.17 -19.20
CA SER A 83 1.30 -4.61 -19.08
C SER A 83 2.28 -5.32 -20.01
N GLY A 84 3.45 -4.72 -20.27
CA GLY A 84 4.54 -5.40 -21.00
C GLY A 84 4.38 -5.56 -22.51
N CYS A 85 3.47 -4.81 -23.14
CA CYS A 85 3.26 -4.86 -24.59
C CYS A 85 4.26 -3.94 -25.33
N SER A 86 5.46 -4.44 -25.62
CA SER A 86 6.41 -3.80 -26.56
C SER A 86 6.42 -4.52 -27.91
#